data_AF-A0AAJ5WV63-F1
#
_entry.id   AF-A0AAJ5WV63-F1
#
_cell.length_a   1.000
_cell.length_b   1.000
_cell.length_c   1.000
_cell.angle_alpha   90.00
_cell.angle_beta   90.00
_cell.angle_gamma   90.00
#
_symmetry.space_group_name_H-M   'P 1'
#
loop_
_entity.id
_entity.type
_entity.pdbx_description
1 polymer ?
#
loop_
_entity_poly.entity_id
_entity_poly.type
_entity_poly.pdbx_seq_one_letter_code
_entity_poly.pdbx_strand_id
1 'polypeptide(L)' 'MNKLLAVVLALLTAGLFLFMVLYSSSGFNFIPYLIHEAISPGGAGETTFIMVFDVLAAILLFWLLYKLFARLLIKR' A
#
# COMPACT_ATOMS: atom_id res chain seq x y z
N MET A 1 18.69 2.10 -18.05
CA MET A 1 18.07 3.32 -17.50
C MET A 1 16.58 3.13 -17.17
N ASN A 2 15.76 2.58 -18.09
CA ASN A 2 14.30 2.48 -17.95
C ASN A 2 13.81 1.62 -16.76
N LYS A 3 14.59 0.59 -16.36
CA LYS A 3 14.28 -0.23 -15.16
C LYS A 3 14.41 0.56 -13.86
N LEU A 4 15.45 1.38 -13.73
CA LEU A 4 15.66 2.23 -12.54
C LEU A 4 14.56 3.27 -12.43
N LEU A 5 14.18 3.90 -13.55
CA LEU A 5 13.06 4.85 -13.60
C LEU A 5 11.74 4.20 -13.16
N ALA A 6 11.45 2.98 -13.63
CA ALA A 6 10.25 2.23 -13.21
C ALA A 6 10.22 1.95 -11.70
N VAL A 7 11.36 1.60 -11.11
CA VAL A 7 11.50 1.40 -9.65
C VAL A 7 11.25 2.70 -8.89
N VAL A 8 11.86 3.81 -9.31
CA VAL A 8 11.71 5.12 -8.66
C VAL A 8 10.24 5.59 -8.71
N LEU A 9 9.58 5.46 -9.86
CA LEU A 9 8.17 5.84 -10.00
C LEU A 9 7.25 4.97 -9.12
N ALA A 10 7.50 3.65 -9.09
CA ALA A 10 6.74 2.75 -8.22
C ALA A 10 6.96 3.09 -6.73
N LEU A 11 8.20 3.38 -6.32
CA LEU A 11 8.53 3.78 -4.95
C LEU A 11 7.84 5.09 -4.55
N LEU A 12 7.91 6.11 -5.40
CA LEU A 12 7.27 7.40 -5.12
C LEU A 12 5.75 7.24 -4.96
N THR A 13 5.11 6.49 -5.86
CA THR A 13 3.66 6.32 -5.84
C THR A 13 3.21 5.50 -4.63
N ALA A 14 3.87 4.37 -4.35
CA ALA A 14 3.55 3.54 -3.19
C ALA A 14 3.89 4.21 -1.86
N GLY A 15 4.98 4.98 -1.81
CA GLY A 15 5.35 5.77 -0.64
C GLY A 15 4.34 6.90 -0.35
N LEU A 16 3.88 7.61 -1.37
CA LEU A 16 2.81 8.61 -1.24
C LEU A 16 1.51 7.97 -0.75
N PHE A 17 1.14 6.80 -1.29
CA PHE A 17 0.00 6.03 -0.81
C PHE A 17 0.15 5.69 0.68
N LEU A 18 1.29 5.10 1.08
CA LEU A 18 1.55 4.70 2.46
C LEU A 18 1.52 5.91 3.41
N PHE A 19 2.09 7.04 2.99
CA PHE A 19 2.03 8.28 3.76
C PHE A 19 0.58 8.74 3.98
N MET A 20 -0.26 8.70 2.95
CA MET A 20 -1.66 9.12 3.07
C MET A 20 -2.46 8.24 4.02
N VAL A 21 -2.30 6.92 3.97
CA VAL A 21 -3.07 5.99 4.82
C VAL A 21 -2.58 5.96 6.28
N LEU A 22 -1.29 6.20 6.54
CA LEU A 22 -0.75 6.24 7.90
C LEU A 22 -1.01 7.57 8.63
N TYR A 23 -1.06 8.70 7.92
CA TYR A 23 -1.16 10.03 8.54
C TYR A 23 -2.59 10.57 8.66
N SER A 24 -3.52 10.03 7.88
CA SER A 24 -4.93 10.41 7.90
C SER A 24 -5.76 9.20 8.27
N SER A 25 -6.74 9.38 9.16
CA SER A 25 -7.88 8.46 9.30
C SER A 25 -8.67 8.48 7.98
N SER A 26 -8.16 7.70 7.03
CA SER A 26 -8.65 7.66 5.68
C SER A 26 -9.78 6.64 5.57
N GLY A 27 -10.66 6.79 4.59
CA GLY A 27 -11.66 5.75 4.26
C GLY A 27 -11.02 4.39 3.91
N PHE A 28 -9.72 4.35 3.59
CA PHE A 28 -9.01 3.10 3.35
C PHE A 28 -8.83 2.27 4.61
N ASN A 29 -8.86 2.88 5.80
CA ASN A 29 -8.72 2.19 7.08
C ASN A 29 -9.99 1.41 7.46
N PHE A 30 -11.11 1.67 6.79
CA PHE A 30 -12.38 0.99 7.04
C PHE A 30 -12.35 -0.49 6.68
N ILE A 31 -11.66 -0.85 5.58
CA ILE A 31 -11.51 -2.25 5.18
C ILE A 31 -10.70 -3.06 6.21
N PRO A 32 -9.48 -2.67 6.59
CA PRO A 32 -8.73 -3.39 7.62
C PRO A 32 -9.43 -3.36 8.97
N TYR A 33 -10.16 -2.29 9.31
CA TYR A 33 -11.02 -2.27 10.49
C TYR A 33 -12.07 -3.39 10.46
N LEU A 34 -12.85 -3.49 9.37
CA LEU A 34 -13.87 -4.54 9.25
C LEU A 34 -13.27 -5.94 9.30
N ILE A 35 -12.09 -6.14 8.71
CA ILE A 35 -11.38 -7.43 8.76
C ILE A 35 -10.94 -7.72 10.20
N HIS A 36 -10.36 -6.74 10.89
CA HIS A 36 -9.96 -6.90 12.29
C HIS A 36 -11.15 -7.25 13.17
N GLU A 37 -12.25 -6.50 13.06
CA GLU A 37 -13.46 -6.72 13.85
C GLU A 37 -14.11 -8.07 13.57
N ALA A 38 -14.05 -8.57 12.32
CA ALA A 38 -14.54 -9.90 11.97
C ALA A 38 -13.68 -11.05 12.55
N ILE A 39 -12.38 -10.84 12.72
CA ILE A 39 -11.44 -11.84 13.23
C ILE A 39 -11.36 -11.81 14.75
N SER A 40 -11.36 -10.61 15.35
CA SER A 40 -11.19 -10.38 16.78
C SER A 40 -12.10 -9.24 17.26
N PRO A 41 -13.41 -9.51 17.44
CA PRO A 41 -14.38 -8.48 17.85
C PRO A 41 -14.00 -7.88 19.20
N GLY A 42 -13.88 -6.55 19.29
CA GLY A 42 -13.47 -5.86 20.51
C GLY A 42 -12.04 -6.16 20.98
N GLY A 43 -11.20 -6.77 20.13
CA GLY A 43 -9.81 -7.05 20.43
C GLY A 43 -8.96 -5.79 20.56
N ALA A 44 -7.99 -5.80 21.47
CA ALA A 44 -6.99 -4.75 21.53
C ALA A 44 -6.03 -4.85 20.33
N GLY A 45 -5.58 -3.71 19.79
CA GLY A 45 -4.56 -3.67 18.74
C GLY A 45 -5.07 -3.37 17.32
N GLU A 46 -6.31 -2.91 17.16
CA GLU A 46 -6.89 -2.47 15.88
C GLU A 46 -5.95 -1.55 15.09
N THR A 47 -5.42 -0.50 15.73
CA THR A 47 -4.51 0.45 15.08
C THR A 47 -3.26 -0.23 14.53
N THR A 48 -2.67 -1.17 15.28
CA THR A 48 -1.50 -1.93 14.82
C THR A 48 -1.86 -2.85 13.67
N PHE A 49 -3.03 -3.49 13.70
CA PHE A 49 -3.52 -4.32 12.61
C PHE A 49 -3.69 -3.50 11.32
N ILE A 50 -4.34 -2.33 11.41
CA ILE A 50 -4.54 -1.41 10.29
C ILE A 50 -3.19 -0.99 9.70
N MET A 51 -2.24 -0.56 10.54
CA MET A 51 -0.91 -0.17 10.09
C MET A 51 -0.18 -1.31 9.35
N VAL A 52 -0.23 -2.53 9.87
CA VAL A 52 0.38 -3.71 9.21
C VAL A 52 -0.30 -3.99 7.87
N PHE A 53 -1.63 -3.92 7.83
CA PHE A 53 -2.39 -4.11 6.59
C PHE A 53 -2.02 -3.08 5.53
N ASP A 54 -1.92 -1.80 5.91
CA ASP A 54 -1.57 -0.70 5.00
C ASP A 54 -0.16 -0.85 4.43
N VAL A 55 0.80 -1.29 5.25
CA VAL A 55 2.16 -1.60 4.79
C VAL A 55 2.14 -2.75 3.77
N LEU A 56 1.38 -3.81 4.02
CA LEU A 56 1.24 -4.93 3.08
C LEU A 56 0.58 -4.49 1.77
N ALA A 57 -0.46 -3.65 1.85
CA ALA A 57 -1.12 -3.07 0.68
C ALA A 57 -0.16 -2.19 -0.13
N ALA A 58 0.67 -1.38 0.53
CA ALA A 58 1.69 -0.56 -0.12
C ALA A 58 2.76 -1.39 -0.83
N ILE A 59 3.22 -2.50 -0.24
CA ILE A 59 4.16 -3.43 -0.87
C ILE A 59 3.54 -4.07 -2.12
N LEU A 60 2.28 -4.50 -2.03
CA LEU A 60 1.56 -5.07 -3.17
C LEU A 60 1.38 -4.04 -4.29
N LEU A 61 0.98 -2.82 -3.93
CA LEU A 61 0.84 -1.70 -4.85
C LEU A 61 2.17 -1.38 -5.55
N PHE A 62 3.27 -1.31 -4.79
CA PHE A 62 4.61 -1.12 -5.34
C PHE A 62 4.92 -2.17 -6.41
N TRP A 63 4.67 -3.45 -6.12
CA TRP A 63 4.95 -4.54 -7.05
C TRP A 63 4.11 -4.45 -8.33
N LEU A 64 2.83 -4.12 -8.21
CA LEU A 64 1.93 -3.92 -9.35
C LEU A 64 2.37 -2.74 -10.22
N LEU A 65 2.68 -1.60 -9.59
CA LEU A 65 3.15 -0.40 -10.28
C LEU A 65 4.50 -0.61 -10.95
N TYR A 66 5.43 -1.29 -10.28
CA TYR A 66 6.71 -1.66 -10.89
C TYR A 66 6.50 -2.48 -12.16
N LYS A 67 5.65 -3.52 -12.11
CA LYS A 67 5.31 -4.33 -13.29
C LYS A 67 4.67 -3.49 -14.39
N LEU A 68 3.77 -2.58 -14.05
CA LEU A 68 3.11 -1.69 -15.00
C LEU A 68 4.11 -0.74 -15.67
N PHE A 69 4.89 0.00 -14.87
CA PHE A 69 5.89 0.94 -15.38
C PHE A 69 7.01 0.23 -16.16
N ALA A 70 7.45 -0.95 -15.71
CA ALA A 70 8.40 -1.75 -16.46
C ALA A 70 7.83 -2.15 -17.83
N ARG A 71 6.56 -2.56 -17.92
CA ARG A 71 5.93 -2.86 -19.20
C ARG A 71 5.83 -1.63 -20.11
N LEU A 72 5.44 -0.47 -19.55
CA LEU A 72 5.24 0.76 -20.35
C LEU A 72 6.56 1.41 -20.80
N LEU A 73 7.60 1.38 -19.96
CA LEU A 73 8.87 2.05 -20.21
C LEU A 73 9.92 1.18 -20.89
N ILE A 74 9.82 -0.15 -20.80
CA ILE A 74 10.80 -1.08 -21.39
C ILE A 74 10.31 -1.61 -22.76
N LYS A 75 9.00 -1.63 -23.02
CA LYS A 75 8.45 -2.01 -24.34
C LYS A 75 8.43 -0.85 -25.36
N ARG A 76 8.90 0.33 -24.99
CA ARG A 76 9.28 1.40 -25.93
C ARG A 76 10.77 1.33 -26.17
#